data_AF-A0A8H3J8A4-F1
#
_entry.id   AF-A0A8H3J8A4-F1
#
_cell.length_a   1.000
_cell.length_b   1.000
_cell.length_c   1.000
_cell.angle_alpha   90.00
_cell.angle_beta   90.00
_cell.angle_gamma   90.00
#
_symmetry.space_group_name_H-M   'P 1'
#
loop_
_entity.id
_entity.type
_entity.pdbx_description
1 polymer ?
#
loop_
_entity_poly.entity_id
_entity_poly.type
_entity_poly.pdbx_seq_one_letter_code
_entity_poly.pdbx_strand_id
1 'polypeptide(L)'
;MDEFRQTLGSRLREFINEQPQQLEANGWSAEFVRGAMAELAGNSVLAGSGNSGDSVRVVTDAALLLSAKDPSMLDETNFWRKERHTLGKGLWLLTSAIIALTKFFVLEWSNEFDYQMDHDLPTELLFH
;
A
#
# COMPACT_ATOMS: atom_id res chain seq x y z
N MET A 1 -3.31 14.38 2.58
CA MET A 1 -2.91 12.96 2.45
C MET A 1 -4.04 12.04 2.90
N ASP A 2 -4.78 12.38 3.94
CA ASP A 2 -5.85 11.53 4.48
C ASP A 2 -6.95 11.20 3.46
N GLU A 3 -7.39 12.17 2.65
CA GLU A 3 -8.35 11.92 1.55
C GLU A 3 -7.80 10.90 0.54
N PHE A 4 -6.52 10.97 0.20
CA PHE A 4 -5.87 10.02 -0.72
C PHE A 4 -5.72 8.63 -0.09
N ARG A 5 -5.43 8.55 1.22
CA ARG A 5 -5.40 7.29 1.97
C ARG A 5 -6.77 6.64 2.02
N GLN A 6 -7.81 7.41 2.33
CA GLN A 6 -9.19 6.93 2.30
C GLN A 6 -9.55 6.38 0.92
N THR A 7 -9.23 7.14 -0.14
CA THR A 7 -9.54 6.72 -1.50
C THR A 7 -8.78 5.45 -1.89
N LEU A 8 -7.48 5.36 -1.59
CA LEU A 8 -6.68 4.15 -1.85
C LEU A 8 -7.20 2.96 -1.05
N GLY A 9 -7.43 3.11 0.26
CA GLY A 9 -7.92 2.04 1.12
C GLY A 9 -9.28 1.50 0.67
N SER A 10 -10.21 2.37 0.29
CA SER A 10 -11.49 1.96 -0.29
C SER A 10 -11.32 1.21 -1.61
N ARG A 11 -10.43 1.69 -2.50
CA ARG A 11 -10.19 1.04 -3.79
C ARG A 11 -9.60 -0.35 -3.66
N LEU A 12 -8.67 -0.55 -2.71
CA LEU A 12 -8.10 -1.87 -2.42
C LEU A 12 -9.16 -2.82 -1.85
N ARG A 13 -10.01 -2.35 -0.92
CA ARG A 13 -11.13 -3.14 -0.38
C ARG A 13 -12.07 -3.62 -1.48
N GLU A 14 -12.50 -2.70 -2.34
CA GLU A 14 -13.39 -3.01 -3.46
C GLU A 14 -12.72 -4.03 -4.40
N PHE A 15 -11.47 -3.80 -4.80
CA PHE A 15 -10.74 -4.72 -5.66
C PHE A 15 -10.64 -6.14 -5.09
N ILE A 16 -10.25 -6.29 -3.82
CA ILE A 16 -10.08 -7.60 -3.17
C ILE A 16 -11.42 -8.34 -3.12
N ASN A 17 -12.51 -7.63 -2.81
CA ASN A 17 -13.85 -8.22 -2.73
C ASN A 17 -14.43 -8.58 -4.11
N GLU A 18 -14.18 -7.76 -5.13
CA GLU A 18 -14.68 -7.97 -6.48
C GLU A 18 -13.88 -9.03 -7.24
N GLN A 19 -12.56 -9.10 -7.02
CA GLN A 19 -11.63 -9.91 -7.81
C GLN A 19 -10.72 -10.80 -6.95
N PRO A 20 -11.24 -11.55 -5.96
CA PRO A 20 -10.43 -12.37 -5.05
C PRO A 20 -9.61 -13.44 -5.79
N GLN A 21 -10.14 -13.92 -6.91
CA GLN A 21 -9.50 -14.94 -7.76
C GLN A 21 -8.11 -14.52 -8.25
N GLN A 22 -7.85 -13.23 -8.45
CA GLN A 22 -6.53 -12.76 -8.89
C GLN A 22 -5.47 -12.89 -7.80
N LEU A 23 -5.85 -12.62 -6.55
CA LEU A 23 -4.97 -12.76 -5.40
C LEU A 23 -4.74 -14.24 -5.04
N GLU A 24 -5.78 -15.07 -5.17
CA GLU A 24 -5.67 -16.53 -5.04
C GLU A 24 -4.72 -17.12 -6.09
N ALA A 25 -4.85 -16.69 -7.36
CA ALA A 25 -3.92 -17.07 -8.42
C ALA A 25 -2.48 -16.58 -8.17
N ASN A 26 -2.32 -15.50 -7.40
CA ASN A 26 -1.03 -14.98 -6.96
C ASN A 26 -0.48 -15.68 -5.69
N GLY A 27 -1.07 -16.81 -5.29
CA GLY A 27 -0.56 -17.68 -4.23
C GLY A 27 -1.06 -17.36 -2.82
N TRP A 28 -2.02 -16.44 -2.67
CA TRP A 28 -2.67 -16.20 -1.38
C TRP A 28 -3.72 -17.26 -1.06
N SER A 29 -3.93 -17.55 0.24
CA SER A 29 -4.95 -18.53 0.64
C SER A 29 -6.36 -17.99 0.40
N ALA A 30 -7.23 -18.80 -0.21
CA ALA A 30 -8.60 -18.39 -0.52
C ALA A 30 -9.41 -17.99 0.72
N GLU A 31 -9.19 -18.68 1.85
CA GLU A 31 -9.82 -18.35 3.13
C GLU A 31 -9.43 -16.93 3.60
N PHE A 32 -8.15 -16.58 3.50
CA PHE A 32 -7.67 -15.27 3.91
C PHE A 32 -8.14 -14.15 2.98
N VAL A 33 -8.03 -14.37 1.66
CA VAL A 33 -8.42 -13.40 0.62
C VAL A 33 -9.91 -13.05 0.76
N ARG A 34 -10.76 -14.06 0.92
CA ARG A 34 -12.23 -13.88 1.03
C ARG A 34 -12.70 -13.49 2.42
N GLY A 35 -11.83 -13.62 3.43
CA GLY A 35 -12.13 -13.31 4.83
C GLY A 35 -11.61 -11.94 5.23
N ALA A 36 -10.34 -11.87 5.62
CA ALA A 36 -9.77 -10.73 6.33
C ALA A 36 -8.99 -9.76 5.44
N MET A 37 -8.55 -10.18 4.25
CA MET A 37 -7.56 -9.45 3.46
C MET A 37 -8.02 -8.05 3.06
N ALA A 38 -9.29 -7.88 2.67
CA ALA A 38 -9.83 -6.58 2.26
C ALA A 38 -9.76 -5.56 3.41
N GLU A 39 -10.23 -5.94 4.59
CA GLU A 39 -10.20 -5.08 5.77
C GLU A 39 -8.77 -4.80 6.22
N LEU A 40 -7.89 -5.80 6.19
CA LEU A 40 -6.47 -5.61 6.49
C LEU A 40 -5.85 -4.56 5.56
N ALA A 41 -6.02 -4.70 4.24
CA ALA A 41 -5.47 -3.78 3.26
C ALA A 41 -5.93 -2.33 3.51
N GLY A 42 -7.25 -2.12 3.66
CA GLY A 42 -7.76 -0.77 3.83
C GLY A 42 -7.44 -0.17 5.19
N ASN A 43 -7.48 -0.95 6.28
CA ASN A 43 -7.10 -0.46 7.61
C ASN A 43 -5.61 -0.12 7.67
N SER A 44 -4.74 -0.91 7.03
CA SER A 44 -3.31 -0.63 6.97
C SER A 44 -2.99 0.68 6.27
N VAL A 45 -3.63 0.96 5.13
CA VAL A 45 -3.47 2.24 4.42
C VAL A 45 -3.97 3.43 5.27
N LEU A 46 -5.04 3.24 6.03
CA LEU A 46 -5.62 4.28 6.89
C LEU A 46 -4.80 4.54 8.16
N ALA A 47 -4.18 3.50 8.73
CA ALA A 47 -3.43 3.60 9.98
C ALA A 47 -2.22 4.54 9.85
N GLY A 48 -1.54 4.54 8.69
CA GLY A 48 -0.39 5.39 8.41
C GLY A 48 0.90 5.04 9.16
N SER A 49 0.84 4.16 10.17
CA SER A 49 1.98 3.58 10.90
C SER A 49 1.54 2.27 11.59
N GLY A 50 2.48 1.56 12.22
CA GLY A 50 2.25 0.34 12.98
C GLY A 50 1.93 -0.89 12.13
N ASN A 51 2.26 -0.84 10.83
CA ASN A 51 1.96 -1.92 9.90
C ASN A 51 2.99 -3.03 10.00
N SER A 52 2.54 -4.29 9.97
CA SER A 52 3.43 -5.45 9.85
C SER A 52 3.89 -5.64 8.41
N GLY A 53 4.95 -6.44 8.21
CA GLY A 53 5.39 -6.82 6.87
C GLY A 53 4.29 -7.51 6.04
N ASP A 54 3.43 -8.31 6.68
CA ASP A 54 2.29 -8.96 6.01
C ASP A 54 1.26 -7.95 5.52
N SER A 55 0.91 -6.96 6.36
CA SER A 55 0.05 -5.85 5.97
C SER A 55 0.61 -5.10 4.75
N VAL A 56 1.92 -4.84 4.76
CA VAL A 56 2.58 -4.16 3.63
C VAL A 56 2.48 -5.00 2.37
N ARG A 57 2.78 -6.30 2.46
CA ARG A 57 2.71 -7.23 1.32
C ARG A 57 1.29 -7.32 0.75
N VAL A 58 0.27 -7.36 1.60
CA VAL A 58 -1.13 -7.36 1.17
C VAL A 58 -1.48 -6.09 0.40
N VAL A 59 -1.09 -4.92 0.91
CA VAL A 59 -1.34 -3.63 0.23
C VAL A 59 -0.59 -3.56 -1.09
N THR A 60 0.67 -3.99 -1.15
CA THR A 60 1.47 -3.94 -2.38
C THR A 60 0.97 -4.91 -3.45
N ASP A 61 0.62 -6.15 -3.09
CA ASP A 61 0.13 -7.14 -4.06
C ASP A 61 -1.24 -6.73 -4.61
N ALA A 62 -2.15 -6.28 -3.74
CA ALA A 62 -3.47 -5.79 -4.16
C ALA A 62 -3.35 -4.54 -5.05
N ALA A 63 -2.48 -3.60 -4.68
CA ALA A 63 -2.24 -2.40 -5.50
C ALA A 63 -1.60 -2.74 -6.84
N LEU A 64 -0.67 -3.69 -6.87
CA LEU A 64 -0.02 -4.14 -8.10
C LEU A 64 -1.05 -4.74 -9.07
N LEU A 65 -1.86 -5.69 -8.62
CA LEU A 65 -2.89 -6.33 -9.45
C LEU A 65 -3.99 -5.35 -9.89
N LEU A 66 -4.33 -4.38 -9.03
CA LEU A 66 -5.29 -3.33 -9.35
C LEU A 66 -4.76 -2.34 -10.40
N SER A 67 -3.46 -1.99 -10.32
CA SER A 67 -2.91 -0.86 -11.07
C SER A 67 -2.13 -1.27 -12.32
N ALA A 68 -1.40 -2.37 -12.28
CA ALA A 68 -0.42 -2.72 -13.30
C ALA A 68 -0.72 -4.09 -13.90
N LYS A 69 -1.19 -4.07 -15.15
CA LYS A 69 -1.04 -5.21 -16.06
C LYS A 69 0.37 -5.25 -16.67
N ASP A 70 1.11 -4.14 -16.59
CA ASP A 70 2.46 -3.96 -17.12
C ASP A 70 3.41 -3.41 -16.03
N PRO A 71 4.46 -4.18 -15.65
CA PRO A 71 5.47 -3.75 -14.68
C PRO A 71 6.20 -2.45 -15.04
N SER A 72 6.29 -2.07 -16.32
CA SER A 72 6.97 -0.83 -16.73
C SER A 72 6.29 0.44 -16.18
N MET A 73 5.00 0.34 -15.82
CA MET A 73 4.25 1.43 -15.20
C MET A 73 4.66 1.71 -13.75
N LEU A 74 5.41 0.79 -13.11
CA LEU A 74 5.84 0.92 -11.72
C LEU A 74 7.03 1.86 -11.55
N ASP A 75 7.85 2.08 -12.57
CA ASP A 75 9.11 2.81 -12.44
C ASP A 75 8.86 4.30 -12.19
N GLU A 76 8.02 4.92 -13.03
CA GLU A 76 7.73 6.35 -12.98
C GLU A 76 6.27 6.64 -12.65
N THR A 77 6.04 7.68 -11.84
CA THR A 77 4.69 8.23 -11.63
C THR A 77 4.67 9.73 -11.82
N ASN A 78 3.67 10.19 -12.58
CA ASN A 78 3.40 11.61 -12.82
C ASN A 78 2.43 12.21 -11.79
N PHE A 79 2.00 11.43 -10.79
CA PHE A 79 1.08 11.89 -9.75
C PHE A 79 1.60 13.14 -9.03
N TRP A 80 2.86 13.13 -8.62
CA TRP A 80 3.47 14.23 -7.85
C TRP A 80 3.75 15.49 -8.67
N ARG A 81 3.80 15.38 -10.01
CA ARG A 81 4.04 16.51 -10.91
C ARG A 81 2.76 17.26 -11.32
N LYS A 82 1.59 16.65 -11.09
CA LYS A 82 0.30 17.24 -11.48
C LYS A 82 -0.17 18.23 -10.41
N GLU A 83 -0.63 19.40 -10.83
CA GLU A 83 -1.24 20.37 -9.92
C GLU A 83 -2.52 19.78 -9.30
N ARG A 84 -2.71 19.98 -7.99
CA ARG A 84 -3.86 19.44 -7.23
C ARG A 84 -5.20 19.79 -7.87
N HIS A 85 -5.30 20.93 -8.56
CA HIS A 85 -6.50 21.39 -9.25
C HIS A 85 -6.83 20.57 -10.51
N THR A 86 -5.81 20.01 -11.18
CA THR A 86 -6.00 19.09 -12.33
C THR A 86 -6.38 17.67 -11.92
N LEU A 87 -6.30 17.34 -10.63
CA LEU A 87 -6.75 16.08 -10.04
C LEU A 87 -8.24 16.11 -9.63
N GLY A 88 -8.97 17.19 -9.93
CA GLY A 88 -10.33 17.42 -9.45
C GLY A 88 -11.30 16.27 -9.73
N LYS A 89 -12.00 15.81 -8.67
CA LYS A 89 -13.23 14.97 -8.53
C LYS A 89 -13.48 13.75 -9.43
N GLY A 90 -12.85 13.63 -10.60
CA GLY A 90 -12.91 12.48 -11.51
C GLY A 90 -11.72 11.52 -11.36
N LEU A 91 -10.90 11.70 -10.33
CA LEU A 91 -9.76 10.83 -10.03
C LEU A 91 -10.23 9.56 -9.31
N TRP A 92 -11.08 8.77 -9.98
CA TRP A 92 -10.97 7.32 -9.81
C TRP A 92 -9.51 6.99 -10.12
N LEU A 93 -8.72 6.64 -9.10
CA LEU A 93 -7.26 6.72 -9.16
C LEU A 93 -6.73 6.13 -10.47
N LEU A 94 -6.25 7.00 -11.35
CA LEU A 94 -5.41 6.61 -12.47
C LEU A 94 -4.32 5.69 -11.91
N THR A 95 -3.95 4.62 -12.63
CA THR A 95 -2.87 3.68 -12.25
C THR A 95 -1.68 4.37 -11.58
N SER A 96 -1.24 5.51 -12.10
CA SER A 96 -0.13 6.31 -11.55
C SER A 96 -0.34 6.80 -10.11
N ALA A 97 -1.58 7.13 -9.72
CA ALA A 97 -1.92 7.57 -8.38
C ALA A 97 -1.91 6.39 -7.38
N ILE A 98 -2.41 5.22 -7.78
CA ILE A 98 -2.34 4.00 -6.96
C ILE A 98 -0.87 3.68 -6.67
N ILE A 99 -0.04 3.63 -7.71
CA ILE A 99 1.39 3.35 -7.61
C ILE A 99 2.08 4.39 -6.72
N ALA A 100 1.81 5.68 -6.92
CA ALA A 100 2.42 6.75 -6.12
C ALA A 100 2.07 6.65 -4.63
N LEU A 101 0.79 6.40 -4.32
CA LEU A 101 0.32 6.32 -2.95
C LEU A 101 0.76 5.03 -2.26
N THR A 102 0.83 3.92 -2.98
CA THR A 102 1.42 2.66 -2.47
C THR A 102 2.91 2.82 -2.20
N LYS A 103 3.68 3.47 -3.10
CA LYS A 103 5.09 3.81 -2.83
C LYS A 103 5.24 4.66 -1.58
N PHE A 104 4.38 5.67 -1.41
CA PHE A 104 4.38 6.51 -0.21
C PHE A 104 4.09 5.69 1.05
N PHE A 105 3.08 4.83 1.02
CA PHE A 105 2.77 3.91 2.12
C PHE A 105 3.94 3.00 2.50
N VAL A 106 4.65 2.44 1.51
CA VAL A 106 5.86 1.61 1.76
C VAL A 106 6.97 2.44 2.40
N LEU A 107 7.20 3.67 1.93
CA LEU A 107 8.23 4.55 2.50
C LEU A 107 7.91 4.91 3.96
N GLU A 108 6.65 5.15 4.31
CA GLU A 108 6.25 5.42 5.69
C GLU A 108 6.56 4.22 6.60
N TRP A 109 6.25 3.01 6.14
CA TRP A 109 6.58 1.78 6.86
C TRP A 109 8.09 1.55 6.99
N SER A 110 8.86 1.73 5.91
CA SER A 110 10.32 1.55 5.96
C SER A 110 10.97 2.51 6.95
N ASN A 111 10.52 3.76 6.97
CA ASN A 111 11.04 4.75 7.93
C ASN A 111 10.72 4.33 9.38
N GLU A 112 9.49 3.88 9.66
CA GLU A 112 9.10 3.36 10.98
C GLU A 112 9.93 2.14 11.38
N PHE A 113 10.15 1.22 10.45
CA PHE A 113 10.96 0.02 10.67
C PHE A 113 12.41 0.38 10.99
N ASP A 114 13.02 1.29 10.22
CA ASP A 114 14.38 1.77 10.46
C ASP A 114 14.50 2.44 11.84
N TYR A 115 13.52 3.28 12.23
CA TYR A 115 13.45 3.84 13.57
C TYR A 115 13.36 2.77 14.67
N GLN A 116 12.56 1.72 14.48
CA GLN A 116 12.47 0.61 15.45
C GLN A 116 13.80 -0.14 15.56
N MET A 117 14.48 -0.41 14.44
CA MET A 117 15.79 -1.06 14.44
C MET A 117 16.86 -0.24 15.19
N ASP A 118 16.90 1.07 14.98
CA ASP A 118 17.86 1.95 15.67
C ASP A 118 17.63 2.01 17.19
N HIS A 119 16.38 1.89 17.62
CA HIS A 119 16.01 1.86 19.05
C HIS A 119 16.22 0.49 19.71
N ASP A 120 16.12 -0.60 18.94
CA ASP A 120 16.28 -1.98 19.43
C ASP A 120 17.76 -2.44 19.44
N LEU A 121 18.69 -1.63 18.92
CA LEU A 121 20.12 -1.87 19.10
C LEU A 121 20.50 -1.68 20.58
N PRO A 122 21.04 -2.72 21.27
CA PRO A 122 21.49 -2.57 22.64
C PRO A 122 22.56 -1.49 22.72
N THR A 123 22.34 -0.49 23.59
CA THR A 123 23.33 0.54 23.95
C THR A 123 24.61 -0.06 24.57
N GLU A 124 24.62 -1.38 24.80
CA GLU A 124 25.74 -2.17 25.32
C GLU A 124 26.93 -2.27 24.34
N LEU A 125 26.76 -1.96 23.05
CA LEU A 125 27.88 -1.98 22.09
C LEU A 125 28.82 -0.76 22.17
N LEU A 126 28.52 0.24 23.00
CA LEU A 126 29.30 1.50 23.09
C LEU A 126 30.11 1.66 24.39
N PHE A 127 30.22 0.63 25.23
CA PHE A 127 31.08 0.68 26.42
C PHE A 127 32.02 -0.52 26.48
N HIS A 128 33.15 -0.42 25.79
CA HIS A 128 34.36 -1.21 26.06
C HIS A 128 35.60 -0.33 26.08
#